data_AF-A0A8T8T458-F1
#
_entry.id   AF-A0A8T8T458-F1
#
_cell.length_a   1.000
_cell.length_b   1.000
_cell.length_c   1.000
_cell.angle_alpha   90.00
_cell.angle_beta   90.00
_cell.angle_gamma   90.00
#
_symmetry.space_group_name_H-M   'P 1'
#
loop_
_entity.id
_entity.type
_entity.pdbx_description
1 polymer ?
#
loop_
_entity_poly.entity_id
_entity_poly.type
_entity_poly.pdbx_seq_one_letter_code
_entity_poly.pdbx_strand_id
1 'polypeptide(L)'
;MLPRTALSRPLAGTSASRSMLIRAASTSASTSASSSAPAPAPAPTHAESSPPASSSQSTSASPYTPQFLTAVQSASARPPKSTLQSLAALRASLFGTTYNPHNVRTGAKYLRKPLVGPGMLSYYPPTLKLSEVRKFLLDGRRLAGLPDDTDRSAAEVVAARMVYTPYELQRLEDVKRRKALGKGPPKKGEGRRAAMKNKTGKK
;
A
#
# COMPACT_ATOMS: atom_id res chain seq x y z
N MET A 1 -62.04 4.61 -38.00
CA MET A 1 -62.37 3.26 -37.51
C MET A 1 -61.26 2.29 -37.90
N LEU A 2 -60.49 1.81 -36.93
CA LEU A 2 -60.02 0.43 -36.75
C LEU A 2 -58.88 0.41 -35.69
N PRO A 3 -58.85 -0.57 -34.77
CA PRO A 3 -57.96 -0.60 -33.61
C PRO A 3 -56.79 -1.59 -33.77
N ARG A 4 -55.72 -1.44 -32.96
CA ARG A 4 -54.64 -2.44 -32.79
C ARG A 4 -54.22 -2.48 -31.31
N THR A 5 -54.76 -3.43 -30.53
CA THR A 5 -54.22 -4.76 -30.19
C THR A 5 -53.06 -4.74 -29.19
N ALA A 6 -53.33 -5.35 -28.04
CA ALA A 6 -52.43 -5.65 -26.93
C ALA A 6 -51.27 -6.58 -27.32
N LEU A 7 -50.16 -6.48 -26.59
CA LEU A 7 -49.24 -7.59 -26.36
C LEU A 7 -48.55 -7.43 -25.00
N SER A 8 -48.78 -8.45 -24.17
CA SER A 8 -48.08 -8.80 -22.95
C SER A 8 -46.64 -9.23 -23.24
N ARG A 9 -45.76 -9.21 -22.22
CA ARG A 9 -44.75 -10.24 -21.90
C ARG A 9 -43.90 -9.86 -20.65
N PRO A 10 -43.21 -10.83 -20.01
CA PRO A 10 -43.19 -10.96 -18.55
C PRO A 10 -41.77 -11.01 -17.90
N LEU A 11 -41.75 -11.08 -16.56
CA LEU A 11 -40.83 -11.80 -15.65
C LEU A 11 -39.30 -11.54 -15.70
N ALA A 12 -38.75 -11.14 -14.54
CA ALA A 12 -37.53 -11.65 -13.88
C ALA A 12 -37.35 -10.80 -12.60
N GLY A 13 -37.12 -11.30 -11.40
CA GLY A 13 -36.31 -12.43 -10.97
C GLY A 13 -35.69 -11.97 -9.65
N THR A 14 -36.16 -12.51 -8.54
CA THR A 14 -35.64 -12.25 -7.20
C THR A 14 -34.23 -12.81 -7.11
N SER A 15 -33.25 -11.95 -6.77
CA SER A 15 -31.88 -12.38 -6.49
C SER A 15 -31.49 -11.94 -5.09
N ALA A 16 -31.32 -12.94 -4.24
CA ALA A 16 -30.75 -12.82 -2.91
C ALA A 16 -29.36 -12.15 -2.95
N SER A 17 -29.06 -11.37 -1.91
CA SER A 17 -27.68 -11.10 -1.47
C SER A 17 -27.75 -10.82 0.02
N ARG A 18 -27.55 -11.85 0.85
CA ARG A 18 -26.25 -12.30 1.38
C ARG A 18 -25.83 -11.43 2.56
N SER A 19 -26.26 -11.89 3.73
CA SER A 19 -25.72 -11.57 5.04
C SER A 19 -24.19 -11.62 5.03
N MET A 20 -23.55 -10.51 5.41
CA MET A 20 -22.17 -10.53 5.88
C MET A 20 -22.09 -9.77 7.20
N LEU A 21 -22.01 -10.56 8.27
CA LEU A 21 -21.48 -10.16 9.56
C LEU A 21 -20.00 -9.78 9.36
N ILE A 22 -19.67 -8.49 9.50
CA ILE A 22 -18.28 -8.05 9.58
C ILE A 22 -17.91 -7.92 11.06
N ARG A 23 -17.04 -8.83 11.47
CA ARG A 23 -16.39 -8.91 12.78
C ARG A 23 -15.38 -7.76 12.91
N ALA A 24 -15.63 -6.85 13.84
CA ALA A 24 -14.68 -5.81 14.22
C ALA A 24 -13.65 -6.39 15.20
N ALA A 25 -12.37 -6.34 14.84
CA ALA A 25 -11.24 -6.45 15.74
C ALA A 25 -10.08 -5.64 15.16
N SER A 26 -9.91 -4.41 15.65
CA SER A 26 -8.74 -3.57 15.39
C SER A 26 -8.17 -3.14 16.73
N THR A 27 -7.21 -3.91 17.24
CA THR A 27 -6.30 -3.47 18.29
C THR A 27 -5.23 -2.59 17.66
N SER A 28 -5.25 -1.31 18.03
CA SER A 28 -4.22 -0.33 17.71
C SER A 28 -3.02 -0.52 18.64
N ALA A 29 -1.88 -0.95 18.08
CA ALA A 29 -0.58 -0.87 18.74
C ALA A 29 0.31 0.09 17.94
N SER A 30 0.44 1.30 18.46
CA SER A 30 1.36 2.33 18.01
C SER A 30 2.74 2.07 18.58
N THR A 31 3.73 1.78 17.74
CA THR A 31 5.15 1.86 18.11
C THR A 31 5.91 2.67 17.05
N SER A 32 6.11 3.94 17.38
CA SER A 32 7.09 4.81 16.74
C SER A 32 8.48 4.44 17.27
N ALA A 33 9.35 3.90 16.42
CA ALA A 33 10.76 3.75 16.72
C ALA A 33 11.58 4.29 15.54
N SER A 34 12.01 5.53 15.68
CA SER A 34 13.10 6.15 14.94
C SER A 34 14.42 5.55 15.41
N SER A 35 15.16 4.87 14.54
CA SER A 35 16.57 4.55 14.80
C SER A 35 17.44 4.92 13.61
N SER A 36 18.22 5.98 13.84
CA SER A 36 19.32 6.46 13.05
C SER A 36 20.43 5.42 12.97
N ALA A 37 20.91 5.16 11.75
CA ALA A 37 22.10 4.36 11.48
C ALA A 37 23.38 5.07 11.96
N PRO A 38 24.34 4.36 12.57
CA PRO A 38 25.73 4.81 12.67
C PRO A 38 26.65 4.05 11.70
N ALA A 39 27.66 4.78 11.21
CA ALA A 39 28.70 4.38 10.26
C ALA A 39 29.72 3.36 10.85
N PRO A 40 30.48 2.63 10.01
CA PRO A 40 31.44 1.60 10.45
C PRO A 40 32.80 2.19 10.87
N ALA A 41 33.35 1.71 12.00
CA ALA A 41 34.68 2.03 12.49
C ALA A 41 35.78 1.09 11.92
N PRO A 42 37.06 1.55 11.81
CA PRO A 42 38.17 0.84 11.17
C PRO A 42 38.92 -0.17 12.07
N ALA A 43 39.71 -1.02 11.40
CA ALA A 43 40.41 -2.23 11.87
C ALA A 43 41.42 -2.05 13.04
N PRO A 44 41.69 -3.11 13.84
CA PRO A 44 42.67 -3.08 14.94
C PRO A 44 44.10 -3.43 14.51
N THR A 45 45.07 -2.64 14.99
CA THR A 45 46.52 -2.84 14.90
C THR A 45 47.09 -3.54 16.15
N HIS A 46 48.18 -4.30 15.94
CA HIS A 46 48.87 -5.22 16.86
C HIS A 46 49.60 -4.57 18.06
N ALA A 47 49.68 -5.29 19.18
CA ALA A 47 50.76 -5.32 20.21
C ALA A 47 50.41 -6.46 21.21
N GLU A 48 51.08 -7.60 21.24
CA GLU A 48 52.39 -7.93 21.86
C GLU A 48 52.46 -7.65 23.37
N SER A 49 52.24 -8.70 24.18
CA SER A 49 52.87 -8.89 25.49
C SER A 49 52.92 -10.38 25.87
N SER A 50 54.11 -10.79 26.32
CA SER A 50 54.56 -12.15 26.64
C SER A 50 53.90 -12.76 27.90
N PRO A 51 54.02 -14.09 28.10
CA PRO A 51 53.30 -14.83 29.15
C PRO A 51 54.08 -14.90 30.47
N PRO A 52 53.41 -15.00 31.62
CA PRO A 52 53.99 -15.61 32.80
C PRO A 52 53.49 -17.05 32.97
N ALA A 53 54.45 -17.96 33.07
CA ALA A 53 54.27 -19.31 33.54
C ALA A 53 53.72 -19.33 34.98
N SER A 54 52.68 -20.13 35.22
CA SER A 54 52.41 -20.69 36.54
C SER A 54 51.83 -22.10 36.42
N SER A 55 52.63 -23.02 36.97
CA SER A 55 52.31 -24.34 37.49
C SER A 55 50.84 -24.58 37.88
N SER A 56 50.27 -25.73 37.49
CA SER A 56 50.11 -26.89 38.40
C SER A 56 49.17 -27.93 37.78
N GLN A 57 49.62 -29.19 37.87
CA GLN A 57 48.86 -30.37 37.54
C GLN A 57 47.71 -30.53 38.55
N SER A 58 46.49 -30.81 38.11
CA SER A 58 45.52 -31.53 38.93
C SER A 58 44.79 -32.58 38.11
N THR A 59 45.12 -33.82 38.44
CA THR A 59 44.41 -35.04 38.08
C THR A 59 43.12 -35.10 38.89
N SER A 60 41.97 -35.06 38.24
CA SER A 60 40.77 -35.69 38.78
C SER A 60 40.06 -36.43 37.64
N ALA A 61 40.31 -37.73 37.61
CA ALA A 61 39.53 -38.66 36.81
C ALA A 61 38.07 -38.57 37.29
N SER A 62 37.17 -38.05 36.45
CA SER A 62 35.73 -38.24 36.63
C SER A 62 35.35 -39.64 36.13
N PRO A 63 34.88 -40.55 36.99
CA PRO A 63 34.53 -41.92 36.59
C PRO A 63 33.06 -42.01 36.18
N TYR A 64 32.58 -41.09 35.35
CA TYR A 64 31.25 -41.21 34.74
C TYR A 64 31.20 -40.54 33.37
N THR A 65 31.81 -41.20 32.39
CA THR A 65 31.48 -40.96 30.98
C THR A 65 30.47 -42.04 30.57
N PRO A 66 29.22 -41.67 30.26
CA PRO A 66 28.27 -42.66 29.75
C PRO A 66 28.80 -43.22 28.42
N GLN A 67 28.95 -44.54 28.37
CA GLN A 67 29.54 -45.33 27.27
C GLN A 67 28.73 -45.30 25.95
N PHE A 68 27.75 -44.40 25.79
CA PHE A 68 26.93 -44.30 24.58
C PHE A 68 27.58 -43.49 23.45
N LEU A 69 28.79 -42.94 23.68
CA LEU A 69 29.51 -42.10 22.71
C LEU A 69 30.61 -42.83 21.93
N THR A 70 30.66 -44.17 21.96
CA THR A 70 31.63 -44.97 21.18
C THR A 70 31.13 -45.34 19.78
N ALA A 71 30.45 -44.41 19.11
CA ALA A 71 30.17 -44.47 17.67
C ALA A 71 30.68 -43.21 16.96
N VAL A 72 31.85 -42.70 17.35
CA VAL A 72 32.57 -41.61 16.67
C VAL A 72 33.79 -42.16 15.91
N GLN A 73 33.76 -43.44 15.51
CA GLN A 73 34.82 -44.06 14.69
C GLN A 73 34.57 -43.92 13.17
N SER A 74 33.89 -42.84 12.74
CA SER A 74 33.79 -42.47 11.32
C SER A 74 33.63 -40.95 11.13
N ALA A 75 34.32 -40.16 11.97
CA ALA A 75 34.19 -38.70 12.00
C ALA A 75 35.19 -37.94 11.11
N SER A 76 35.90 -38.62 10.19
CA SER A 76 36.88 -37.98 9.29
C SER A 76 36.73 -38.39 7.82
N ALA A 77 35.58 -38.96 7.44
CA ALA A 77 35.28 -39.28 6.05
C ALA A 77 34.21 -38.33 5.52
N ARG A 78 34.52 -37.61 4.43
CA ARG A 78 33.54 -36.75 3.73
C ARG A 78 32.34 -37.61 3.31
N PRO A 79 31.10 -37.25 3.69
CA PRO A 79 29.93 -38.02 3.27
C PRO A 79 29.82 -38.02 1.74
N PRO A 80 29.38 -39.14 1.13
CA PRO A 80 29.27 -39.23 -0.32
C PRO A 80 28.23 -38.24 -0.84
N LYS A 81 28.43 -37.79 -2.09
CA LYS A 81 27.58 -36.79 -2.73
C LYS A 81 26.10 -37.18 -2.77
N SER A 82 25.81 -38.47 -2.93
CA SER A 82 24.45 -39.02 -2.91
C SER A 82 23.73 -38.78 -1.58
N THR A 83 24.40 -39.03 -0.45
CA THR A 83 23.86 -38.79 0.89
C THR A 83 23.64 -37.31 1.16
N LEU A 84 24.55 -36.44 0.68
CA LEU A 84 24.37 -34.99 0.78
C LEU A 84 23.18 -34.50 -0.06
N GLN A 85 22.98 -35.09 -1.25
CA GLN A 85 21.84 -34.79 -2.11
C GLN A 85 20.52 -35.26 -1.51
N SER A 86 20.45 -36.45 -0.91
CA SER A 86 19.24 -36.93 -0.25
C SER A 86 18.87 -36.09 0.98
N LEU A 87 19.85 -35.71 1.80
CA LEU A 87 19.63 -34.79 2.92
C LEU A 87 19.12 -33.43 2.42
N ALA A 88 19.73 -32.87 1.37
CA ALA A 88 19.29 -31.60 0.78
C ALA A 88 17.86 -31.68 0.22
N ALA A 89 17.48 -32.81 -0.40
CA ALA A 89 16.13 -33.05 -0.86
C ALA A 89 15.12 -33.16 0.31
N LEU A 90 15.45 -33.91 1.37
CA LEU A 90 14.62 -34.01 2.58
C LEU A 90 14.45 -32.66 3.28
N ARG A 91 15.52 -31.89 3.43
CA ARG A 91 15.48 -30.52 3.94
C ARG A 91 14.53 -29.66 3.13
N ALA A 92 14.61 -29.73 1.80
CA ALA A 92 13.73 -28.96 0.93
C ALA A 92 12.25 -29.34 1.11
N SER A 93 11.97 -30.64 1.24
CA SER A 93 10.62 -31.17 1.52
C SER A 93 10.09 -30.71 2.89
N LEU A 94 10.91 -30.72 3.93
CA LEU A 94 10.50 -30.32 5.28
C LEU A 94 10.17 -28.83 5.38
N PHE A 95 10.96 -27.97 4.71
CA PHE A 95 10.83 -26.51 4.82
C PHE A 95 10.06 -25.88 3.65
N GLY A 96 9.49 -26.68 2.74
CA GLY A 96 8.78 -26.18 1.56
C GLY A 96 9.65 -25.31 0.64
N THR A 97 10.95 -25.60 0.56
CA THR A 97 11.88 -24.87 -0.33
C THR A 97 12.13 -25.65 -1.62
N THR A 98 12.61 -24.99 -2.67
CA THR A 98 12.86 -25.62 -3.96
C THR A 98 14.21 -26.36 -3.98
N TYR A 99 14.21 -27.66 -4.29
CA TYR A 99 15.43 -28.45 -4.54
C TYR A 99 15.84 -28.37 -6.02
N ASN A 100 17.07 -27.95 -6.33
CA ASN A 100 17.59 -27.80 -7.70
C ASN A 100 18.99 -28.43 -7.86
N PRO A 101 19.10 -29.76 -7.98
CA PRO A 101 20.39 -30.46 -8.00
C PRO A 101 21.22 -30.20 -9.27
N HIS A 102 20.58 -29.78 -10.36
CA HIS A 102 21.21 -29.53 -11.66
C HIS A 102 21.43 -28.04 -11.97
N ASN A 103 21.17 -27.14 -11.01
CA ASN A 103 21.33 -25.69 -11.14
C ASN A 103 20.61 -25.09 -12.38
N VAL A 104 19.48 -25.67 -12.77
CA VAL A 104 18.69 -25.21 -13.93
C VAL A 104 18.04 -23.85 -13.63
N ARG A 105 17.89 -23.01 -14.65
CA ARG A 105 17.22 -21.70 -14.55
C ARG A 105 15.70 -21.85 -14.46
N THR A 106 15.19 -22.09 -13.26
CA THR A 106 13.75 -22.31 -13.00
C THR A 106 12.89 -21.04 -12.92
N GLY A 107 13.49 -19.85 -13.01
CA GLY A 107 12.76 -18.58 -12.89
C GLY A 107 12.35 -18.18 -11.46
N ALA A 108 12.65 -19.00 -10.44
CA ALA A 108 12.32 -18.74 -9.03
C ALA A 108 12.85 -17.39 -8.49
N LYS A 109 13.88 -16.82 -9.13
CA LYS A 109 14.39 -15.46 -8.85
C LYS A 109 13.28 -14.40 -8.95
N TYR A 110 12.39 -14.52 -9.93
CA TYR A 110 11.35 -13.53 -10.17
C TYR A 110 10.17 -13.71 -9.21
N LEU A 111 9.84 -14.96 -8.84
CA LEU A 111 8.76 -15.26 -7.90
C LEU A 111 9.14 -14.95 -6.44
N ARG A 112 10.42 -15.03 -6.08
CA ARG A 112 10.92 -14.63 -4.75
C ARG A 112 10.95 -13.12 -4.56
N LYS A 113 10.93 -12.33 -5.65
CA LYS A 113 10.87 -10.88 -5.53
C LYS A 113 9.47 -10.50 -5.06
N PRO A 114 9.32 -9.71 -3.99
CA PRO A 114 8.02 -9.22 -3.56
C PRO A 114 7.40 -8.34 -4.64
N LEU A 115 6.07 -8.32 -4.69
CA LEU A 115 5.32 -7.45 -5.60
C LEU A 115 5.55 -5.98 -5.21
N VAL A 116 5.89 -5.14 -6.18
CA VAL A 116 6.22 -3.72 -5.97
C VAL A 116 5.00 -2.80 -6.10
N GLY A 117 3.88 -3.33 -6.61
CA GLY A 117 2.67 -2.57 -6.98
C GLY A 117 2.17 -1.59 -5.91
N PRO A 118 1.95 -2.01 -4.65
CA PRO A 118 1.46 -1.10 -3.60
C PRO A 118 2.39 0.09 -3.34
N GLY A 119 3.70 -0.16 -3.31
CA GLY A 119 4.70 0.90 -3.13
C GLY A 119 4.79 1.86 -4.32
N MET A 120 4.50 1.38 -5.53
CA MET A 120 4.42 2.25 -6.71
C MET A 120 3.17 3.13 -6.70
N LEU A 121 2.03 2.61 -6.22
CA LEU A 121 0.78 3.37 -6.15
C LEU A 121 0.88 4.54 -5.16
N SER A 122 1.60 4.36 -4.05
CA SER A 122 1.83 5.37 -3.02
C SER A 122 2.94 6.38 -3.36
N TYR A 123 3.36 6.50 -4.63
CA TYR A 123 4.44 7.42 -5.02
C TYR A 123 4.09 8.88 -4.73
N TYR A 124 2.87 9.30 -5.03
CA TYR A 124 2.37 10.62 -4.62
C TYR A 124 1.55 10.50 -3.34
N PRO A 125 1.71 11.43 -2.38
CA PRO A 125 0.90 11.43 -1.18
C PRO A 125 -0.58 11.62 -1.54
N PRO A 126 -1.51 11.00 -0.78
CA PRO A 126 -2.94 11.18 -1.04
C PRO A 126 -3.32 12.65 -0.85
N THR A 127 -3.92 13.25 -1.87
CA THR A 127 -4.37 14.64 -1.83
C THR A 127 -5.81 14.74 -1.33
N LEU A 128 -6.09 15.68 -0.41
CA LEU A 128 -7.45 15.96 0.05
C LEU A 128 -8.24 16.71 -1.03
N LYS A 129 -9.33 16.12 -1.51
CA LYS A 129 -10.26 16.78 -2.44
C LYS A 129 -11.25 17.63 -1.64
N LEU A 130 -11.03 18.94 -1.62
CA LEU A 130 -11.86 19.89 -0.88
C LEU A 130 -13.34 19.87 -1.31
N SER A 131 -13.61 19.47 -2.56
CA SER A 131 -14.98 19.26 -3.06
C SER A 131 -15.70 18.11 -2.37
N GLU A 132 -14.99 17.03 -2.04
CA GLU A 132 -15.55 15.89 -1.31
C GLU A 132 -15.80 16.28 0.15
N VAL A 133 -14.81 16.90 0.80
CA VAL A 133 -14.94 17.44 2.17
C VAL A 133 -16.17 18.33 2.30
N ARG A 134 -16.40 19.20 1.32
CA ARG A 134 -17.58 20.06 1.29
C ARG A 134 -18.89 19.29 1.24
N LYS A 135 -18.99 18.27 0.38
CA LYS A 135 -20.20 17.43 0.30
C LYS A 135 -20.43 16.73 1.64
N PHE A 136 -19.40 16.14 2.23
CA PHE A 136 -19.49 15.51 3.55
C PHE A 136 -19.93 16.47 4.65
N LEU A 137 -19.42 17.70 4.69
CA LEU A 137 -19.82 18.69 5.70
C LEU A 137 -21.26 19.19 5.50
N LEU A 138 -21.72 19.31 4.25
CA LEU A 138 -23.10 19.69 3.93
C LEU A 138 -24.07 18.53 4.21
N ASP A 139 -23.70 17.29 3.90
CA ASP A 139 -24.56 16.11 4.06
C ASP A 139 -24.54 15.56 5.48
N GLY A 140 -23.41 15.67 6.20
CA GLY A 140 -23.32 15.33 7.63
C GLY A 140 -24.21 16.20 8.51
N ARG A 141 -24.45 17.46 8.11
CA ARG A 141 -25.42 18.36 8.75
C ARG A 141 -26.87 17.89 8.56
N ARG A 142 -27.19 17.35 7.38
CA ARG A 142 -28.51 16.75 7.08
C ARG A 142 -28.75 15.43 7.83
N LEU A 143 -27.74 14.58 7.91
CA LEU A 143 -27.82 13.28 8.61
C LEU A 143 -27.85 13.44 10.14
N ALA A 144 -27.28 14.51 10.69
CA ALA A 144 -27.32 14.80 12.12
C ALA A 144 -28.68 15.33 12.61
N GLY A 145 -29.70 15.43 11.74
CA GLY A 145 -31.04 15.91 12.10
C GLY A 145 -31.07 17.36 12.61
N LEU A 146 -30.00 18.11 12.35
CA LEU A 146 -29.94 19.53 12.70
C LEU A 146 -30.90 20.26 11.75
N PRO A 147 -31.85 21.06 12.25
CA PRO A 147 -32.81 21.76 11.41
C PRO A 147 -32.07 22.56 10.34
N ASP A 148 -32.62 22.57 9.12
CA ASP A 148 -32.22 23.55 8.12
C ASP A 148 -32.61 24.92 8.69
N ASP A 149 -31.64 25.62 9.29
CA ASP A 149 -31.85 26.92 9.91
C ASP A 149 -32.32 27.90 8.81
N THR A 150 -33.64 28.07 8.70
CA THR A 150 -34.29 29.05 7.83
C THR A 150 -34.06 30.49 8.28
N ASP A 151 -33.28 30.71 9.34
CA ASP A 151 -32.89 32.02 9.86
C ASP A 151 -31.56 32.45 9.22
N ARG A 152 -31.73 33.17 8.12
CA ARG A 152 -30.81 33.61 7.05
C ARG A 152 -29.42 34.19 7.38
N SER A 153 -28.90 34.22 8.60
CA SER A 153 -27.66 34.95 8.90
C SER A 153 -26.44 34.09 9.31
N ALA A 154 -26.62 32.92 9.92
CA ALA A 154 -25.51 32.05 10.33
C ALA A 154 -25.12 31.02 9.25
N ALA A 155 -26.10 30.52 8.49
CA ALA A 155 -25.89 29.58 7.40
C ALA A 155 -25.12 30.21 6.21
N GLU A 156 -25.35 31.48 5.89
CA GLU A 156 -24.55 32.21 4.90
C GLU A 156 -23.10 32.41 5.36
N VAL A 157 -22.84 32.60 6.65
CA VAL A 157 -21.48 32.76 7.19
C VAL A 157 -20.71 31.42 7.21
N VAL A 158 -21.39 30.32 7.53
CA VAL A 158 -20.80 28.96 7.56
C VAL A 158 -20.64 28.38 6.14
N ALA A 159 -21.57 28.67 5.22
CA ALA A 159 -21.49 28.29 3.81
C ALA A 159 -20.58 29.23 2.97
N ALA A 160 -20.47 30.52 3.29
CA ALA A 160 -19.51 31.41 2.62
C ALA A 160 -18.06 31.09 3.02
N ARG A 161 -17.85 30.47 4.18
CA ARG A 161 -16.58 29.88 4.61
C ARG A 161 -16.44 28.42 4.17
N MET A 162 -17.14 28.02 3.10
CA MET A 162 -17.00 26.71 2.46
C MET A 162 -15.56 26.47 2.04
N VAL A 163 -14.94 25.47 2.66
CA VAL A 163 -13.62 24.88 2.39
C VAL A 163 -13.12 25.13 0.95
N TYR A 164 -12.49 26.28 0.74
CA TYR A 164 -11.79 26.69 -0.48
C TYR A 164 -10.40 27.12 -0.05
N THR A 165 -9.40 26.88 -0.89
CA THR A 165 -8.09 27.50 -0.67
C THR A 165 -8.19 29.00 -0.97
N PRO A 166 -7.38 29.86 -0.33
CA PRO A 166 -7.33 31.30 -0.66
C PRO A 166 -7.01 31.53 -2.15
N TYR A 167 -6.19 30.65 -2.73
CA TYR A 167 -5.91 30.64 -4.16
C TYR A 167 -7.16 30.40 -5.03
N GLU A 168 -8.05 29.48 -4.63
CA GLU A 168 -9.27 29.21 -5.39
C GLU A 168 -10.26 30.39 -5.30
N LEU A 169 -10.34 31.08 -4.16
CA LEU A 169 -11.13 32.31 -4.03
C LEU A 169 -10.62 33.41 -4.96
N GLN A 170 -9.31 33.64 -4.96
CA GLN A 170 -8.66 34.61 -5.84
C GLN A 170 -8.88 34.28 -7.31
N ARG A 171 -8.76 33.00 -7.70
CA ARG A 171 -9.03 32.54 -9.07
C ARG A 171 -10.48 32.87 -9.48
N LEU A 172 -11.45 32.67 -8.59
CA LEU A 172 -12.85 32.99 -8.87
C LEU A 172 -13.08 34.49 -9.05
N GLU A 173 -12.45 35.32 -8.23
CA GLU A 173 -12.47 36.78 -8.37
C GLU A 173 -11.85 37.24 -9.70
N ASP A 174 -10.70 36.70 -10.06
CA ASP A 174 -10.03 36.97 -11.34
C ASP A 174 -10.89 36.57 -12.54
N VAL A 175 -11.60 35.44 -12.44
CA VAL A 175 -12.54 35.00 -13.48
C VAL A 175 -13.74 35.94 -13.55
N LYS A 176 -14.32 36.35 -12.41
CA LYS A 176 -15.44 37.31 -12.36
C LYS A 176 -15.04 38.63 -13.00
N ARG A 177 -13.88 39.18 -12.65
CA ARG A 177 -13.31 40.40 -13.24
C ARG A 177 -13.13 40.27 -14.75
N ARG A 178 -12.50 39.18 -15.23
CA ARG A 178 -12.32 38.95 -16.68
C ARG A 178 -13.65 38.85 -17.43
N LYS A 179 -14.65 38.18 -16.86
CA LYS A 179 -15.99 38.10 -17.43
C LYS A 179 -16.67 39.47 -17.50
N ALA A 180 -16.58 40.28 -16.45
CA ALA A 180 -17.11 41.64 -16.44
C ALA A 180 -16.48 42.53 -17.52
N LEU A 181 -15.19 42.32 -17.82
CA LEU A 181 -14.48 43.03 -18.88
C LEU A 181 -14.73 42.46 -20.30
N GLY A 182 -15.57 41.44 -20.46
CA GLY A 182 -15.76 40.75 -21.74
C GLY A 182 -14.53 39.96 -22.23
N LYS A 183 -13.49 39.84 -21.39
CA LYS A 183 -12.25 39.08 -21.63
C LYS A 183 -12.29 37.68 -21.00
N GLY A 184 -13.50 37.18 -20.73
CA GLY A 184 -13.72 35.83 -20.25
C GLY A 184 -13.41 34.81 -21.35
N PRO A 185 -13.06 33.56 -20.99
CA PRO A 185 -12.95 32.50 -21.97
C PRO A 185 -14.29 32.34 -22.73
N PRO A 186 -14.27 32.23 -24.07
CA PRO A 186 -15.48 31.98 -24.84
C PRO A 186 -16.08 30.62 -24.48
N LYS A 187 -17.37 30.43 -24.74
CA LYS A 187 -18.03 29.14 -24.53
C LYS A 187 -17.39 28.06 -25.43
N LYS A 188 -17.22 26.86 -24.89
CA LYS A 188 -16.60 25.73 -25.61
C LYS A 188 -17.36 25.48 -26.91
N GLY A 189 -16.64 25.41 -28.05
CA GLY A 189 -17.22 25.23 -29.38
C GLY A 189 -17.66 26.52 -30.08
N GLU A 190 -17.77 27.64 -29.36
CA GLU A 190 -18.19 28.95 -29.88
C GLU A 190 -16.99 29.93 -29.99
N GLY A 191 -15.78 29.39 -30.17
CA GLY A 191 -14.59 30.20 -30.38
C GLY A 191 -14.66 31.00 -31.69
N ARG A 192 -13.81 32.04 -31.80
CA ARG A 192 -13.78 32.94 -32.97
C ARG A 192 -13.81 32.21 -34.32
N ARG A 193 -13.09 31.10 -34.45
CA ARG A 193 -13.05 30.27 -35.67
C ARG A 193 -14.41 29.66 -36.02
N ALA A 194 -15.14 29.14 -35.04
CA ALA A 194 -16.46 28.54 -35.24
C ALA A 194 -17.50 29.61 -35.64
N ALA A 195 -17.45 30.78 -35.00
CA ALA A 195 -18.31 31.91 -35.37
C ALA A 195 -18.09 32.37 -36.83
N MET A 196 -16.84 32.41 -37.29
CA MET A 196 -16.50 32.78 -38.69
C MET A 196 -16.96 31.72 -39.71
N LYS A 197 -16.91 30.43 -39.37
CA LYS A 197 -17.43 29.35 -40.23
C LYS A 197 -18.94 29.48 -40.44
N ASN A 198 -19.70 29.70 -39.37
CA ASN A 198 -21.15 29.88 -39.43
C ASN A 198 -21.55 31.15 -40.22
N LYS A 199 -20.69 32.18 -40.24
CA LYS A 199 -20.91 33.39 -41.03
C LYS A 199 -20.65 33.18 -42.52
N THR A 200 -19.69 32.33 -42.88
CA THR A 200 -19.28 32.11 -44.28
C THR A 200 -20.20 31.12 -45.00
N GLY A 201 -20.73 30.12 -44.31
CA GLY A 201 -21.67 29.13 -44.88
C GLY A 201 -23.15 29.56 -44.91
N LYS A 202 -23.46 30.82 -44.61
CA LYS A 202 -24.84 31.36 -44.58
C LYS A 202 -25.17 32.21 -45.81
N LYS A 203 -24.55 31.88 -46.96
CA LYS A 203 -24.90 32.42 -48.28
C LYS A 203 -25.61 31.33 -49.08
#